data_AF-A0AAD3M670-F1
#
_entry.id   AF-A0AAD3M670-F1
#
_cell.length_a   1.000
_cell.length_b   1.000
_cell.length_c   1.000
_cell.angle_alpha   90.00
_cell.angle_beta   90.00
_cell.angle_gamma   90.00
#
_symmetry.space_group_name_H-M   'P 1'
#
loop_
_entity.id
_entity.type
_entity.pdbx_description
1 polymer ?
#
loop_
_entity_poly.entity_id
_entity_poly.type
_entity_poly.pdbx_seq_one_letter_code
_entity_poly.pdbx_strand_id
1 'polypeptide(L)'
;SEHQTLSYSQTECGKGKCPYDPFQKTASAVVDGELYAGITSDFMSRDSAFFRSLGSRHVIRTEQYDSTWLQDAQFVRVAPLSETDNPEDDKVYVFFTERAQEAEGAAGKVLYSRVARVCKNDIGGQRSLVNKWSTFQKARMVCSVPGPDGLQTHFDQLQLKLNNAADRSREL
;
A
#
# COMPACT_ATOMS: atom_id res chain seq x y z
N SER A 1 0.60 -2.88 36.19
CA SER A 1 0.89 -2.25 34.90
C SER A 1 2.39 -2.30 34.72
N GLU A 2 2.92 -3.36 34.11
CA GLU A 2 4.35 -3.43 33.79
C GLU A 2 4.62 -2.52 32.60
N HIS A 3 5.45 -1.51 32.82
CA HIS A 3 5.90 -0.60 31.78
C HIS A 3 6.89 -1.37 30.89
N GLN A 4 6.46 -1.83 29.71
CA GLN A 4 7.38 -2.40 28.73
C GLN A 4 8.25 -1.28 28.14
N THR A 5 9.35 -0.98 28.81
CA THR A 5 10.39 -0.09 28.29
C THR A 5 11.42 -0.95 27.57
N LEU A 6 11.49 -0.84 26.24
CA LEU A 6 12.51 -1.51 25.45
C LEU A 6 13.86 -0.83 25.68
N SER A 7 14.93 -1.61 25.85
CA SER A 7 16.29 -1.08 25.82
C SER A 7 16.68 -0.72 24.38
N TYR A 8 17.67 0.14 24.20
CA TYR A 8 18.16 0.50 22.86
C TYR A 8 18.64 -0.71 22.04
N SER A 9 19.17 -1.74 22.70
CA SER A 9 19.59 -2.99 22.03
C SER A 9 18.42 -3.84 21.54
N GLN A 10 17.19 -3.52 21.95
CA GLN A 10 15.95 -4.18 21.54
C GLN A 10 15.15 -3.36 20.52
N THR A 11 15.68 -2.21 20.07
CA THR A 11 15.03 -1.36 19.07
C THR A 11 15.72 -1.46 17.72
N GLU A 12 14.96 -1.12 16.68
CA GLU A 12 15.45 -1.04 15.32
C GLU A 12 14.93 0.25 14.65
N CYS A 13 15.55 0.63 13.54
CA CYS A 13 15.11 1.78 12.77
C CYS A 13 13.70 1.53 12.19
N GLY A 14 12.77 2.45 12.47
CA GLY A 14 11.40 2.43 11.95
C GLY A 14 11.22 3.01 10.54
N LYS A 15 12.28 3.58 9.95
CA LYS A 15 12.23 4.17 8.60
C LYS A 15 11.84 3.09 7.58
N GLY A 16 10.78 3.34 6.82
CA GLY A 16 10.23 2.36 5.87
C GLY A 16 9.31 1.31 6.50
N LYS A 17 9.06 1.37 7.82
CA LYS A 17 8.21 0.43 8.58
C LYS A 17 7.01 1.11 9.20
N CYS A 18 7.21 2.32 9.73
CA CYS A 18 6.16 3.16 10.31
C CYS A 18 6.33 4.63 9.87
N PRO A 19 5.24 5.42 9.86
CA PRO A 19 5.29 6.84 9.56
C PRO A 19 5.83 7.64 10.75
N TYR A 20 6.29 8.86 10.47
CA TYR A 20 6.70 9.83 11.50
C TYR A 20 5.50 10.50 12.19
N ASP A 21 4.46 10.80 11.41
CA ASP A 21 3.23 11.43 11.91
C ASP A 21 2.23 10.35 12.39
N PRO A 22 1.80 10.37 13.66
CA PRO A 22 0.92 9.35 14.24
C PRO A 22 -0.50 9.35 13.65
N PHE A 23 -0.90 10.40 12.93
CA PHE A 23 -2.21 10.49 12.27
C PHE A 23 -2.18 9.95 10.83
N GLN A 24 -1.01 9.60 10.30
CA GLN A 24 -0.89 9.02 8.97
C GLN A 24 -1.43 7.59 8.96
N LYS A 25 -2.29 7.31 7.98
CA LYS A 25 -2.78 5.95 7.75
C LYS A 25 -1.66 5.07 7.24
N THR A 26 -1.66 3.83 7.69
CA THR A 26 -0.70 2.81 7.27
C THR A 26 -1.44 1.53 6.92
N ALA A 27 -0.84 0.75 6.04
CA ALA A 27 -1.25 -0.62 5.83
C ALA A 27 -0.02 -1.50 5.82
N SER A 28 -0.06 -2.63 6.51
CA SER A 28 1.06 -3.54 6.57
C SER A 28 0.62 -5.00 6.66
N ALA A 29 1.52 -5.89 6.25
CA ALA A 29 1.43 -7.32 6.46
C ALA A 29 2.84 -7.90 6.60
N VAL A 30 3.00 -8.91 7.46
CA VAL A 30 4.22 -9.71 7.53
C VAL A 30 3.98 -10.99 6.75
N VAL A 31 4.85 -11.28 5.78
CA VAL A 31 4.78 -12.46 4.91
C VAL A 31 6.17 -13.08 4.91
N ASP A 32 6.28 -14.33 5.38
CA ASP A 32 7.54 -15.09 5.45
C ASP A 32 8.70 -14.33 6.12
N GLY A 33 8.37 -13.56 7.18
CA GLY A 33 9.35 -12.77 7.93
C GLY A 33 9.75 -11.44 7.26
N GLU A 34 9.21 -11.13 6.09
CA GLU A 34 9.36 -9.82 5.44
C GLU A 34 8.14 -8.93 5.74
N LEU A 35 8.39 -7.68 6.10
CA LEU A 35 7.35 -6.67 6.34
C LEU A 35 7.07 -5.90 5.05
N TYR A 36 5.84 -6.02 4.56
CA TYR A 36 5.29 -5.18 3.50
C TYR A 36 4.54 -4.01 4.15
N ALA A 37 4.86 -2.78 3.80
CA ALA A 37 4.29 -1.59 4.45
C ALA A 37 4.05 -0.45 3.46
N GLY A 38 2.79 -0.01 3.36
CA GLY A 38 2.41 1.24 2.71
C GLY A 38 2.34 2.35 3.76
N ILE A 39 3.23 3.34 3.65
CA ILE A 39 3.38 4.44 4.61
C ILE A 39 3.76 5.75 3.91
N THR A 40 3.68 6.87 4.61
CA THR A 40 4.43 8.09 4.31
C THR A 40 5.78 8.05 5.02
N SER A 41 6.88 7.99 4.29
CA SER A 41 8.20 7.61 4.83
C SER A 41 9.15 8.75 5.20
N ASP A 42 8.81 10.00 4.92
CA ASP A 42 9.61 11.17 5.29
C ASP A 42 8.98 11.98 6.42
N PHE A 43 9.81 12.77 7.10
CA PHE A 43 9.38 13.62 8.21
C PHE A 43 8.32 14.65 7.80
N MET A 44 8.36 15.10 6.54
CA MET A 44 7.41 16.08 6.01
C MET A 44 6.10 15.45 5.51
N SER A 45 5.94 14.12 5.60
CA SER A 45 4.76 13.37 5.15
C SER A 45 4.38 13.62 3.67
N ARG A 46 5.38 13.67 2.79
CA ARG A 46 5.22 13.87 1.33
C ARG A 46 5.62 12.64 0.52
N ASP A 47 6.44 11.75 1.07
CA ASP A 47 6.92 10.55 0.39
C ASP A 47 6.02 9.36 0.73
N SER A 48 4.86 9.26 0.09
CA SER A 48 4.02 8.05 0.16
C SER A 48 4.67 6.92 -0.63
N ALA A 49 4.95 5.79 0.02
CA ALA A 49 5.67 4.69 -0.58
C ALA A 49 5.25 3.32 -0.04
N PHE A 50 5.39 2.31 -0.90
CA PHE A 50 5.16 0.91 -0.54
C PHE A 50 6.49 0.17 -0.46
N PHE A 51 6.81 -0.35 0.72
CA PHE A 51 8.07 -0.99 1.07
C PHE A 51 7.93 -2.50 1.25
N ARG A 52 9.03 -3.22 1.00
CA ARG A 52 9.35 -4.48 1.66
C ARG A 52 10.66 -4.34 2.42
N SER A 53 10.62 -4.66 3.70
CA SER A 53 11.76 -4.60 4.62
C SER A 53 11.76 -5.82 5.54
N LEU A 54 12.70 -5.88 6.47
CA LEU A 54 12.99 -7.09 7.27
C LEU A 54 13.40 -8.26 6.36
N GLY A 55 13.66 -9.42 6.96
CA GLY A 55 14.18 -10.59 6.25
C GLY A 55 15.65 -10.47 5.85
N SER A 56 16.11 -11.39 5.01
CA SER A 56 17.51 -11.48 4.55
C SER A 56 17.79 -10.65 3.30
N ARG A 57 16.75 -10.18 2.61
CA ARG A 57 16.84 -9.48 1.33
C ARG A 57 17.02 -7.97 1.53
N HIS A 58 17.50 -7.30 0.49
CA HIS A 58 17.57 -5.84 0.48
C HIS A 58 16.17 -5.23 0.58
N VAL A 59 16.10 -4.07 1.24
CA VAL A 59 14.87 -3.27 1.30
C VAL A 59 14.51 -2.82 -0.11
N ILE A 60 13.26 -3.02 -0.50
CA ILE A 60 12.71 -2.59 -1.78
C ILE A 60 11.59 -1.58 -1.54
N ARG A 61 11.47 -0.57 -2.40
CA ARG A 61 10.38 0.39 -2.36
C ARG A 61 9.89 0.83 -3.74
N THR A 62 8.79 1.56 -3.78
CA THR A 62 8.35 2.30 -4.98
C THR A 62 9.31 3.44 -5.32
N GLU A 63 9.35 3.86 -6.57
CA GLU A 63 10.13 5.03 -7.01
C GLU A 63 9.73 6.29 -6.21
N GLN A 64 10.72 7.12 -5.86
CA GLN A 64 10.50 8.28 -5.01
C GLN A 64 10.25 9.53 -5.86
N TYR A 65 9.27 10.34 -5.47
CA TYR A 65 8.90 11.59 -6.17
C TYR A 65 8.48 11.39 -7.63
N ASP A 66 7.98 10.19 -7.96
CA ASP A 66 7.40 9.87 -9.25
C ASP A 66 5.90 9.59 -9.09
N SER A 67 5.08 10.56 -9.49
CA SER A 67 3.63 10.52 -9.39
C SER A 67 3.00 9.43 -10.25
N THR A 68 3.72 8.89 -11.25
CA THR A 68 3.25 7.74 -12.02
C THR A 68 3.18 6.48 -11.15
N TRP A 69 3.99 6.40 -10.09
CA TRP A 69 3.97 5.30 -9.13
C TRP A 69 2.96 5.56 -8.03
N LEU A 70 3.15 6.63 -7.25
CA LEU A 70 2.29 7.01 -6.13
C LEU A 70 2.24 8.52 -5.98
N GLN A 71 1.06 9.08 -5.74
CA GLN A 71 0.89 10.51 -5.47
C GLN A 71 -0.03 10.76 -4.28
N ASP A 72 0.55 11.17 -3.14
CA ASP A 72 -0.18 11.46 -1.90
C ASP A 72 -1.07 10.28 -1.45
N ALA A 73 -0.53 9.05 -1.55
CA ALA A 73 -1.30 7.83 -1.32
C ALA A 73 -1.62 7.59 0.16
N GLN A 74 -2.90 7.35 0.46
CA GLN A 74 -3.41 6.90 1.75
C GLN A 74 -3.68 5.39 1.71
N PHE A 75 -2.83 4.62 2.39
CA PHE A 75 -2.91 3.17 2.39
C PHE A 75 -4.00 2.65 3.33
N VAL A 76 -4.67 1.58 2.89
CA VAL A 76 -5.84 1.00 3.55
C VAL A 76 -5.60 -0.46 3.95
N ARG A 77 -5.02 -1.26 3.06
CA ARG A 77 -4.79 -2.69 3.32
C ARG A 77 -3.63 -3.24 2.49
N VAL A 78 -2.88 -4.18 3.07
CA VAL A 78 -1.96 -5.08 2.36
C VAL A 78 -2.52 -6.50 2.44
N ALA A 79 -2.53 -7.22 1.33
CA ALA A 79 -3.08 -8.58 1.22
C ALA A 79 -2.14 -9.47 0.39
N PRO A 80 -1.40 -10.41 1.02
CA PRO A 80 -0.74 -11.49 0.28
C PRO A 80 -1.80 -12.45 -0.27
N LEU A 81 -1.69 -12.83 -1.54
CA LEU A 81 -2.58 -13.77 -2.20
C LEU A 81 -1.76 -14.74 -3.07
N SER A 82 -2.10 -16.02 -2.97
CA SER A 82 -1.59 -17.03 -3.90
C SER A 82 -2.35 -16.97 -5.21
N GLU A 83 -1.60 -16.94 -6.31
CA GLU A 83 -2.18 -16.79 -7.66
C GLU A 83 -2.40 -18.14 -8.34
N THR A 84 -1.54 -19.12 -8.05
CA THR A 84 -1.56 -20.49 -8.59
C THR A 84 -1.10 -21.47 -7.49
N ASP A 85 -1.02 -22.76 -7.82
CA ASP A 85 -0.40 -23.76 -6.94
C ASP A 85 1.13 -23.62 -6.85
N ASN A 86 1.75 -22.76 -7.66
CA ASN A 86 3.16 -22.43 -7.59
C ASN A 86 3.38 -21.18 -6.71
N PRO A 87 4.02 -21.31 -5.53
CA PRO A 87 4.27 -20.16 -4.65
C PRO A 87 5.15 -19.06 -5.26
N GLU A 88 5.88 -19.34 -6.35
CA GLU A 88 6.65 -18.30 -7.06
C GLU A 88 5.77 -17.29 -7.79
N ASP A 89 4.50 -17.62 -8.04
CA ASP A 89 3.53 -16.73 -8.66
C ASP A 89 2.82 -15.82 -7.66
N ASP A 90 3.01 -16.05 -6.35
CA ASP A 90 2.37 -15.29 -5.27
C ASP A 90 2.59 -13.78 -5.43
N LYS A 91 1.51 -13.02 -5.17
CA LYS A 91 1.53 -11.56 -5.24
C LYS A 91 1.13 -10.95 -3.91
N VAL A 92 1.65 -9.75 -3.67
CA VAL A 92 1.19 -8.90 -2.58
C VAL A 92 0.44 -7.73 -3.17
N TYR A 93 -0.83 -7.60 -2.78
CA TYR A 93 -1.70 -6.52 -3.19
C TYR A 93 -1.73 -5.44 -2.12
N VAL A 94 -1.74 -4.18 -2.54
CA VAL A 94 -1.91 -3.02 -1.67
C VAL A 94 -3.06 -2.16 -2.17
N PHE A 95 -3.95 -1.80 -1.25
CA PHE A 95 -5.14 -1.00 -1.50
C PHE A 95 -4.98 0.38 -0.88
N PHE A 96 -5.28 1.42 -1.65
CA PHE A 96 -5.05 2.80 -1.24
C PHE A 96 -5.95 3.77 -2.00
N THR A 97 -6.09 4.98 -1.49
CA THR A 97 -6.64 6.13 -2.24
C THR A 97 -5.47 7.05 -2.55
N GLU A 98 -5.39 7.59 -3.77
CA GLU A 98 -4.37 8.57 -4.12
C GLU A 98 -4.92 9.68 -5.01
N ARG A 99 -4.12 10.71 -5.22
CA ARG A 99 -4.41 11.76 -6.20
C ARG A 99 -4.16 11.24 -7.61
N ALA A 100 -5.16 11.35 -8.48
CA ALA A 100 -5.13 10.82 -9.84
C ALA A 100 -4.67 11.89 -10.83
N GLN A 101 -3.36 12.06 -11.00
CA GLN A 101 -2.80 13.07 -11.90
C GLN A 101 -3.33 12.95 -13.33
N GLU A 102 -3.63 11.74 -13.81
CA GLU A 102 -4.16 11.50 -15.14
C GLU A 102 -5.57 12.05 -15.36
N ALA A 103 -6.30 12.35 -14.27
CA ALA A 103 -7.67 12.84 -14.28
C ALA A 103 -7.77 14.30 -13.84
N GLU A 104 -6.66 14.92 -13.46
CA GLU A 104 -6.66 16.32 -13.08
C GLU A 104 -6.77 17.23 -14.30
N GLY A 105 -7.58 18.27 -14.15
CA GLY A 105 -7.78 19.28 -15.18
C GLY A 105 -8.27 20.58 -14.57
N ALA A 106 -8.99 21.38 -15.35
CA ALA A 106 -9.52 22.66 -14.90
C ALA A 106 -10.49 22.54 -13.70
N ALA A 107 -11.12 21.36 -13.52
CA ALA A 107 -12.06 21.08 -12.44
C ALA A 107 -11.40 20.80 -11.07
N GLY A 108 -10.06 20.74 -11.01
CA GLY A 108 -9.30 20.59 -9.77
C GLY A 108 -8.80 19.17 -9.50
N LYS A 109 -8.49 18.90 -8.23
CA LYS A 109 -7.87 17.65 -7.79
C LYS A 109 -8.89 16.52 -7.76
N VAL A 110 -8.52 15.36 -8.31
CA VAL A 110 -9.33 14.14 -8.32
C VAL A 110 -8.63 13.06 -7.51
N LEU A 111 -9.39 12.33 -6.69
CA LEU A 111 -8.91 11.15 -5.97
C LEU A 111 -9.40 9.89 -6.68
N TYR A 112 -8.56 8.86 -6.75
CA TYR A 112 -8.96 7.52 -7.15
C TYR A 112 -8.65 6.49 -6.06
N SER A 113 -9.60 5.59 -5.86
CA SER A 113 -9.35 4.31 -5.20
C SER A 113 -8.53 3.41 -6.12
N ARG A 114 -7.46 2.81 -5.60
CA ARG A 114 -6.59 1.92 -6.36
C ARG A 114 -6.25 0.64 -5.63
N VAL A 115 -5.96 -0.36 -6.44
CA VAL A 115 -5.22 -1.54 -6.05
C VAL A 115 -3.92 -1.57 -6.84
N ALA A 116 -2.82 -1.89 -6.17
CA ALA A 116 -1.56 -2.22 -6.82
C ALA A 116 -1.11 -3.62 -6.41
N ARG A 117 -0.25 -4.22 -7.22
CA ARG A 117 0.35 -5.54 -6.97
C ARG A 117 1.86 -5.48 -7.17
N VAL A 118 2.56 -6.36 -6.46
CA VAL A 118 3.97 -6.71 -6.68
C VAL A 118 4.11 -8.23 -6.58
N CYS A 119 5.06 -8.82 -7.31
CA CYS A 119 5.42 -10.22 -7.09
C CYS A 119 6.16 -10.36 -5.76
N LYS A 120 5.81 -11.38 -4.97
CA LYS A 120 6.45 -11.65 -3.68
C LYS A 120 7.96 -11.89 -3.81
N ASN A 121 8.37 -12.55 -4.89
CA ASN A 121 9.77 -12.84 -5.20
C ASN A 121 10.52 -11.70 -5.91
N ASP A 122 9.93 -10.53 -6.14
CA ASP A 122 10.60 -9.39 -6.82
C ASP A 122 11.87 -8.95 -6.08
N ILE A 123 13.03 -8.99 -6.73
CA ILE A 123 14.36 -8.58 -6.22
C ILE A 123 14.75 -7.15 -6.64
N GLY A 124 13.93 -6.48 -7.44
CA GLY A 124 14.27 -5.24 -8.12
C GLY A 124 15.19 -5.43 -9.32
N GLY A 125 15.63 -4.33 -9.92
CA GLY A 125 16.47 -4.38 -11.13
C GLY A 125 17.97 -4.34 -10.83
N GLN A 126 18.76 -4.87 -11.77
CA GLN A 126 20.22 -4.97 -11.64
C GLN A 126 20.95 -3.64 -11.89
N ARG A 127 20.43 -2.80 -12.79
CA ARG A 127 21.05 -1.52 -13.21
C ARG A 127 20.10 -0.35 -13.03
N SER A 128 18.91 -0.47 -13.62
CA SER A 128 17.76 0.40 -13.34
C SER A 128 16.93 -0.21 -12.22
N LEU A 129 16.16 0.60 -11.49
CA LEU A 129 15.30 0.14 -10.40
C LEU A 129 16.04 -0.69 -9.31
N VAL A 130 17.31 -0.38 -9.05
CA VAL A 130 18.06 -1.00 -7.95
C VAL A 130 17.34 -0.69 -6.63
N ASN A 131 17.03 -1.74 -5.85
CA ASN A 131 16.25 -1.66 -4.62
C ASN A 131 14.84 -1.05 -4.80
N LYS A 132 14.27 -1.20 -6.00
CA LYS A 132 12.90 -0.75 -6.32
C LYS A 132 12.10 -1.84 -6.98
N TRP A 133 10.78 -1.82 -6.77
CA TRP A 133 9.90 -2.84 -7.35
C TRP A 133 10.02 -2.86 -8.87
N SER A 134 10.31 -4.02 -9.46
CA SER A 134 10.28 -4.18 -10.92
C SER A 134 8.91 -4.65 -11.44
N THR A 135 8.06 -5.12 -10.53
CA THR A 135 6.76 -5.73 -10.83
C THR A 135 5.55 -4.91 -10.37
N PHE A 136 5.79 -3.69 -9.87
CA PHE A 136 4.73 -2.79 -9.41
C PHE A 136 3.80 -2.40 -10.55
N GLN A 137 2.51 -2.71 -10.40
CA GLN A 137 1.45 -2.29 -11.31
C GLN A 137 0.23 -1.86 -10.50
N LYS A 138 -0.43 -0.77 -10.91
CA LYS A 138 -1.62 -0.24 -10.25
C LYS A 138 -2.80 -0.08 -11.21
N ALA A 139 -4.01 -0.23 -10.69
CA ALA A 139 -5.26 -0.05 -11.42
C ALA A 139 -6.26 0.75 -10.59
N ARG A 140 -7.14 1.51 -11.27
CA ARG A 140 -8.27 2.20 -10.63
C ARG A 140 -9.34 1.17 -10.26
N MET A 141 -9.88 1.28 -9.06
CA MET A 141 -11.11 0.60 -8.66
C MET A 141 -12.28 1.57 -8.83
N VAL A 142 -13.32 1.16 -9.55
CA VAL A 142 -14.50 2.00 -9.78
C VAL A 142 -15.64 1.50 -8.91
N CYS A 143 -16.08 2.34 -7.97
CA CYS A 143 -17.31 2.18 -7.24
C CYS A 143 -18.21 3.37 -7.59
N SER A 144 -19.28 3.14 -8.34
CA SER A 144 -20.18 4.22 -8.78
C SER A 144 -21.63 3.78 -8.88
N VAL A 145 -22.52 4.76 -8.83
CA VAL A 145 -23.96 4.60 -9.10
C VAL A 145 -24.30 5.37 -10.37
N PRO A 146 -24.89 4.72 -11.40
CA PRO A 146 -25.35 5.40 -12.60
C PRO A 146 -26.59 6.26 -12.29
N GLY A 147 -26.55 7.52 -12.75
CA GLY A 147 -27.66 8.45 -12.69
C GLY A 147 -28.61 8.33 -13.89
N PRO A 148 -29.85 8.86 -13.79
CA PRO A 148 -30.84 8.81 -14.87
C PRO A 148 -30.42 9.52 -16.16
N ASP A 149 -29.53 10.51 -16.06
CA ASP A 149 -28.98 11.31 -17.15
C ASP A 149 -27.69 10.71 -17.75
N GLY A 150 -27.28 9.53 -17.28
CA GLY A 150 -26.03 8.87 -17.68
C GLY A 150 -24.80 9.37 -16.94
N LEU A 151 -24.91 10.34 -16.03
CA LEU A 151 -23.81 10.75 -15.16
C LEU A 151 -23.56 9.71 -14.07
N GLN A 152 -22.31 9.45 -13.75
CA GLN A 152 -21.91 8.48 -12.72
C GLN A 152 -21.57 9.23 -11.43
N THR A 153 -22.16 8.82 -10.30
CA THR A 153 -21.74 9.27 -8.98
C THR A 153 -20.68 8.32 -8.44
N HIS A 154 -19.44 8.78 -8.32
CA HIS A 154 -18.31 7.96 -7.88
C HIS A 154 -18.03 8.06 -6.38
N PHE A 155 -17.58 6.95 -5.78
CA PHE A 155 -17.17 6.84 -4.38
C PHE A 155 -15.67 6.47 -4.33
N ASP A 156 -14.80 7.44 -4.64
CA ASP A 156 -13.37 7.17 -4.83
C ASP A 156 -12.52 7.18 -3.55
N GLN A 157 -13.11 7.49 -2.38
CA GLN A 157 -12.37 7.47 -1.10
C GLN A 157 -12.50 6.10 -0.42
N LEU A 158 -11.50 5.24 -0.63
CA LEU A 158 -11.47 3.90 -0.06
C LEU A 158 -11.33 3.95 1.46
N GLN A 159 -12.20 3.22 2.17
CA GLN A 159 -12.11 2.98 3.60
C GLN A 159 -12.30 1.48 3.87
N LEU A 160 -11.54 0.93 4.82
CA LEU A 160 -11.80 -0.41 5.33
C LEU A 160 -12.69 -0.28 6.58
N LYS A 161 -13.81 -0.97 6.60
CA LYS A 161 -14.47 -1.36 7.85
C LYS A 161 -14.16 -2.81 8.10
N LEU A 162 -13.54 -3.13 9.23
CA LEU A 162 -13.42 -4.50 9.67
C LEU A 162 -14.83 -4.97 10.05
N ASN A 163 -15.44 -5.85 9.25
CA ASN A 163 -16.58 -6.62 9.75
C ASN A 163 -16.03 -7.50 10.89
N ASN A 164 -16.66 -7.42 12.06
CA ASN A 164 -16.28 -8.23 13.22
C ASN A 164 -16.17 -9.71 12.80
N ALA A 165 -15.22 -10.45 13.40
CA ALA A 165 -15.04 -11.88 13.15
C ALA A 165 -16.33 -12.72 13.35
N ALA A 166 -17.34 -12.18 14.03
CA ALA A 166 -18.67 -12.76 14.20
C ALA A 166 -19.54 -12.80 12.92
N ASP A 167 -19.14 -12.13 11.84
CA ASP A 167 -19.91 -12.09 10.58
C ASP A 167 -19.54 -13.23 9.62
N ARG A 168 -18.35 -13.85 9.80
CA ARG A 168 -17.92 -14.99 8.96
C ARG A 168 -18.65 -16.30 9.27
N SER A 169 -19.35 -16.40 10.40
CA SER A 169 -20.15 -17.56 10.77
C SER A 169 -21.58 -17.51 10.25
N ARG A 170 -21.94 -16.50 9.44
CA ARG A 170 -23.28 -16.36 8.84
C ARG A 170 -23.32 -16.63 7.33
N GLU A 171 -22.19 -16.99 6.72
CA GLU A 171 -22.09 -17.29 5.28
C GLU A 171 -21.67 -18.75 4.99
N LEU A 172 -21.87 -19.68 5.94
CA LEU A 172 -21.78 -21.12 5.73
C LEU A 172 -23.01 -21.83 6.30
#